data_AF-A0A1P8F7Q5-F1
#
_entry.id   AF-A0A1P8F7Q5-F1
#
_cell.length_a   1.000
_cell.length_b   1.000
_cell.length_c   1.000
_cell.angle_alpha   90.00
_cell.angle_beta   90.00
_cell.angle_gamma   90.00
#
_symmetry.space_group_name_H-M   'P 1'
#
loop_
_entity.id
_entity.type
_entity.pdbx_description
1 polymer ?
#
loop_
_entity_poly.entity_id
_entity_poly.type
_entity_poly.pdbx_seq_one_letter_code
_entity_poly.pdbx_strand_id
1 'polypeptide(L)'
;MIIGSVALTIRIIFWLGILNAVTGALLLFSCRCVPAMRIFKGLMLHPWYKTFFKYHCYLWWVFWTSVVIHATLALRVYGINY
;
A
#
# COMPACT_ATOMS: atom_id res chain seq x y z
N MET A 1 -21.63 4.71 -24.90
CA MET A 1 -20.19 4.43 -24.66
C MET A 1 -19.77 4.74 -23.20
N ILE A 2 -20.64 4.53 -22.20
CA ILE A 2 -20.39 4.92 -20.78
C ILE A 2 -20.31 3.69 -19.84
N ILE A 3 -20.86 2.54 -20.25
CA ILE A 3 -20.90 1.33 -19.42
C ILE A 3 -19.52 0.62 -19.38
N GLY A 4 -18.74 0.70 -20.46
CA GLY A 4 -17.40 0.10 -20.52
C GLY A 4 -16.36 0.77 -19.62
N SER A 5 -16.47 2.08 -19.38
CA SER A 5 -15.53 2.82 -18.52
C SER A 5 -15.75 2.53 -17.04
N VAL A 6 -17.00 2.35 -16.58
CA VAL A 6 -17.29 2.08 -15.17
C VAL A 6 -16.76 0.70 -14.75
N ALA A 7 -16.96 -0.34 -15.56
CA ALA A 7 -16.42 -1.67 -15.28
C ALA A 7 -14.89 -1.68 -15.23
N LEU A 8 -14.23 -0.89 -16.09
CA LEU A 8 -12.79 -0.71 -16.06
C LEU A 8 -12.34 0.03 -14.80
N THR A 9 -13.03 1.09 -14.39
CA THR A 9 -12.74 1.82 -13.15
C THR A 9 -12.88 0.93 -11.91
N ILE A 10 -13.89 0.08 -11.84
CA ILE A 10 -14.07 -0.88 -10.73
C ILE A 10 -12.91 -1.87 -10.66
N ARG A 11 -12.46 -2.41 -11.81
CA ARG A 11 -11.28 -3.29 -11.86
C ARG A 11 -10.01 -2.58 -11.39
N ILE A 12 -9.83 -1.33 -11.81
CA ILE A 12 -8.69 -0.50 -11.38
C ILE A 12 -8.73 -0.28 -9.86
N ILE A 13 -9.90 0.04 -9.29
CA ILE A 13 -10.09 0.18 -7.84
C ILE A 13 -9.73 -1.12 -7.13
N PHE A 14 -10.20 -2.28 -7.60
CA PHE A 14 -9.89 -3.57 -6.99
C PHE A 14 -8.39 -3.86 -6.96
N TRP A 15 -7.69 -3.68 -8.10
CA TRP A 15 -6.24 -3.89 -8.17
C TRP A 15 -5.46 -2.88 -7.32
N LEU A 16 -5.86 -1.61 -7.30
CA LEU A 16 -5.30 -0.59 -6.40
C LEU A 16 -5.49 -0.97 -4.93
N GLY A 17 -6.63 -1.57 -4.58
CA GLY A 17 -6.91 -2.06 -3.24
C GLY A 17 -5.95 -3.19 -2.83
N ILE A 18 -5.73 -4.17 -3.71
CA ILE A 18 -4.74 -5.23 -3.50
C ILE A 18 -3.33 -4.64 -3.36
N LEU A 19 -2.95 -3.70 -4.25
CA LEU A 19 -1.66 -3.03 -4.20
C LEU A 19 -1.47 -2.35 -2.83
N ASN A 20 -2.49 -1.63 -2.35
CA ASN A 20 -2.47 -1.00 -1.03
C ASN A 20 -2.35 -2.02 0.11
N ALA A 21 -3.08 -3.14 0.06
CA ALA A 21 -2.96 -4.18 1.07
C ALA A 21 -1.55 -4.79 1.13
N VAL A 22 -0.97 -5.11 -0.03
CA VAL A 22 0.38 -5.70 -0.14
C VAL A 22 1.45 -4.70 0.28
N THR A 23 1.39 -3.46 -0.20
CA THR A 23 2.33 -2.40 0.17
C THR A 23 2.19 -1.97 1.62
N GLY A 24 0.98 -1.97 2.19
CA GLY A 24 0.73 -1.77 3.61
C GLY A 24 1.34 -2.86 4.48
N ALA A 25 1.22 -4.13 4.07
CA ALA A 25 1.89 -5.24 4.75
C ALA A 25 3.43 -5.10 4.68
N LEU A 26 3.98 -4.82 3.49
CA LEU A 26 5.41 -4.57 3.30
C LEU A 26 5.90 -3.39 4.13
N LEU A 27 5.10 -2.33 4.23
CA LEU A 27 5.37 -1.20 5.10
C LEU A 27 5.44 -1.62 6.55
N LEU A 28 4.43 -2.35 7.05
CA LEU A 28 4.45 -2.89 8.42
C LEU A 28 5.70 -3.71 8.69
N PHE A 29 6.12 -4.59 7.77
CA PHE A 29 7.33 -5.39 7.91
C PHE A 29 8.64 -4.59 7.83
N SER A 30 8.65 -3.47 7.11
CA SER A 30 9.79 -2.55 7.00
C SER A 30 9.78 -1.42 8.04
N CYS A 31 8.71 -1.27 8.83
CA CYS A 31 8.62 -0.26 9.86
C CYS A 31 9.68 -0.47 10.94
N ARG A 32 10.14 0.64 11.55
CA ARG A 32 10.91 0.62 12.80
C ARG A 32 10.23 -0.16 13.94
N CYS A 33 8.90 -0.34 13.85
CA CYS A 33 8.09 -1.08 14.81
C CYS A 33 8.45 -2.57 14.87
N VAL A 34 8.97 -3.15 13.78
CA VAL A 34 9.36 -4.57 13.74
C VAL A 34 10.64 -4.84 14.52
N PRO A 35 11.78 -4.16 14.27
CA PRO A 35 12.98 -4.36 15.08
C PRO A 35 12.84 -3.85 16.52
N ALA A 36 11.85 -3.00 16.81
CA ALA A 36 11.48 -2.62 18.18
C ALA A 36 10.81 -3.77 18.96
N MET A 37 10.16 -4.72 18.27
CA MET A 37 9.67 -5.93 18.90
C MET A 37 10.85 -6.84 19.25
N ARG A 38 10.94 -7.25 20.52
CA ARG A 38 12.05 -8.04 21.10
C ARG A 38 12.43 -9.29 20.28
N ILE A 39 11.47 -9.85 19.55
CA ILE A 39 11.57 -11.07 18.74
C ILE A 39 12.39 -10.83 17.46
N PHE A 40 12.38 -9.63 16.89
CA PHE A 40 13.00 -9.30 15.61
C PHE A 40 14.27 -8.44 15.74
N LYS A 41 14.77 -8.24 16.97
CA LYS A 41 15.95 -7.42 17.25
C LYS A 41 17.22 -7.90 16.52
N GLY A 42 17.33 -9.21 16.27
CA GLY A 42 18.41 -9.83 15.50
C GLY A 42 18.29 -9.65 13.97
N LEU A 43 17.10 -9.37 13.46
CA LEU A 43 16.85 -9.24 12.02
C LEU A 43 17.53 -7.98 11.44
N MET A 44 17.72 -6.95 12.26
CA MET A 44 18.43 -5.71 11.90
C MET A 44 19.94 -5.90 11.68
N LEU A 45 20.51 -7.01 12.15
CA LEU A 45 21.91 -7.36 11.92
C LEU A 45 22.14 -7.94 10.51
N HIS A 46 21.09 -8.44 9.86
CA HIS A 46 21.20 -8.96 8.50
C HIS A 46 21.31 -7.81 7.48
N PRO A 47 22.32 -7.83 6.58
CA PRO A 47 22.52 -6.77 5.59
C PRO A 47 21.34 -6.64 4.63
N TRP A 48 20.62 -7.74 4.37
CA TRP A 48 19.43 -7.74 3.54
C TRP A 48 18.28 -6.92 4.15
N TYR A 49 18.08 -7.02 5.47
CA TYR A 49 17.06 -6.24 6.18
C TYR A 49 17.41 -4.76 6.22
N LYS A 50 18.70 -4.42 6.36
CA LYS A 50 19.18 -3.03 6.26
C LYS A 50 18.87 -2.40 4.90
N THR A 51 19.04 -3.16 3.82
CA THR A 51 18.69 -2.72 2.46
C THR A 51 17.18 -2.56 2.31
N PHE A 52 16.39 -3.52 2.80
CA PHE A 52 14.92 -3.44 2.77
C PHE A 52 14.40 -2.22 3.55
N PHE A 53 14.99 -1.92 4.71
CA PHE A 53 14.66 -0.74 5.51
C PHE A 53 14.94 0.58 4.77
N LYS A 54 15.98 0.64 3.92
CA LYS A 54 16.28 1.85 3.12
C LYS A 54 15.15 2.17 2.13
N TYR A 55 14.45 1.16 1.62
CA TYR A 55 13.30 1.34 0.73
C TYR A 55 11.99 1.66 1.46
N HIS A 56 11.93 1.56 2.79
CA HIS A 56 10.73 1.85 3.58
C HIS A 56 10.14 3.23 3.26
N CYS A 57 10.98 4.27 3.22
CA CYS A 57 10.54 5.63 2.93
C CYS A 57 10.00 5.76 1.49
N TYR A 58 10.59 5.05 0.53
CA TYR A 58 10.10 5.04 -0.85
C TYR A 58 8.76 4.29 -0.97
N LEU A 59 8.64 3.14 -0.32
CA LEU A 59 7.38 2.39 -0.23
C LEU A 59 6.27 3.21 0.43
N TRP A 60 6.61 4.06 1.41
CA TRP A 60 5.66 4.95 2.07
C TRP A 60 5.08 5.98 1.10
N TRP A 61 5.93 6.59 0.26
CA TRP A 61 5.49 7.52 -0.78
C TRP A 61 4.61 6.84 -1.84
N VAL A 62 4.97 5.64 -2.28
CA VAL A 62 4.17 4.86 -3.25
C VAL A 62 2.82 4.46 -2.66
N PHE A 63 2.81 3.98 -1.41
CA PHE A 63 1.59 3.60 -0.71
C PHE A 63 0.64 4.79 -0.54
N TRP A 64 1.11 5.93 -0.05
CA TRP A 64 0.27 7.12 0.11
C TRP A 64 -0.32 7.61 -1.21
N THR A 65 0.50 7.64 -2.27
CA THR A 65 0.04 8.02 -3.61
C THR A 65 -1.07 7.06 -4.09
N SER A 66 -0.86 5.76 -3.92
CA SER A 66 -1.83 4.74 -4.30
C SER A 66 -3.11 4.79 -3.46
N VAL A 67 -3.02 5.03 -2.15
CA VAL A 67 -4.17 5.20 -1.25
C VAL A 67 -5.00 6.40 -1.66
N VAL A 68 -4.39 7.55 -1.95
CA VAL A 68 -5.11 8.76 -2.37
C VAL A 68 -5.84 8.51 -3.69
N ILE A 69 -5.18 7.91 -4.68
CA ILE A 69 -5.81 7.59 -5.97
C ILE A 69 -6.96 6.59 -5.79
N HIS A 70 -6.72 5.51 -5.04
CA HIS A 70 -7.72 4.49 -4.76
C HIS A 70 -8.94 5.08 -4.04
N ALA A 71 -8.74 5.84 -2.97
CA ALA A 71 -9.80 6.47 -2.20
C ALA A 71 -10.59 7.47 -3.04
N THR A 72 -9.91 8.30 -3.86
CA THR A 72 -10.59 9.26 -4.74
C THR A 72 -11.48 8.56 -5.77
N LEU A 73 -10.98 7.49 -6.40
CA LEU A 73 -11.76 6.70 -7.36
C LEU A 73 -12.92 5.97 -6.67
N ALA A 74 -12.67 5.36 -5.51
CA ALA A 74 -13.69 4.67 -4.73
C ALA A 74 -14.81 5.61 -4.28
N LEU A 75 -14.48 6.81 -3.79
CA LEU A 75 -15.47 7.81 -3.40
C LEU A 75 -16.31 8.30 -4.58
N ARG A 76 -15.71 8.50 -5.76
CA ARG A 76 -16.47 8.91 -6.96
C ARG A 76 -17.42 7.84 -7.48
N VAL A 77 -17.06 6.56 -7.36
CA VAL A 77 -17.86 5.44 -7.89
C VAL A 77 -18.89 4.94 -6.87
N TYR A 78 -18.50 4.82 -5.59
CA TYR A 78 -19.32 4.22 -4.53
C TYR A 78 -19.85 5.23 -3.51
N GLY A 79 -19.23 6.41 -3.37
CA GLY A 79 -19.53 7.38 -2.31
C GLY A 79 -20.52 8.50 -2.69
N ILE A 80 -20.84 8.68 -3.98
CA ILE A 80 -21.78 9.73 -4.46
C ILE A 80 -23.18 9.14 -4.79
N ASN A 81 -23.39 7.83 -4.58
CA ASN A 81 -24.69 7.18 -4.80
C ASN A 81 -25.39 6.81 -3.47
N TYR A 82 -25.63 7.81 -2.61
CA TYR A 82 -26.66 7.74 -1.57
C TYR A 82 -27.52 9.01 -1.60
#